data_AF-A0A1W1CW68-F1
#
_entry.id   AF-A0A1W1CW68-F1
#
_cell.length_a   1.000
_cell.length_b   1.000
_cell.length_c   1.000
_cell.angle_alpha   90.00
_cell.angle_beta   90.00
_cell.angle_gamma   90.00
#
_symmetry.space_group_name_H-M   'P 1'
#
loop_
_entity.id
_entity.type
_entity.pdbx_description
1 polymer ?
#
loop_
_entity_poly.entity_id
_entity_poly.type
_entity_poly.pdbx_seq_one_letter_code
_entity_poly.pdbx_strand_id
1 'polypeptide(L)'
;MKFTKTPYIQHYAGLKICSLSSNGCGKYNKTNFYWEFDVKPSQFSKIYRILLIWDFTYKAPKVFVLNNEVLKVGETRIIPHLYDREKIQLCLYYPQYSEYNELMPLCDTIIPWTYRWLQYYEEWLYSNEWKGGDAPHPVSSNIDSESGIIHEINNSTKKLTIDKIYTKRKKIFDLN
;
A
#
# COMPACT_ATOMS: atom_id res chain seq x y z
N MET A 1 -12.63 -28.60 15.03
CA MET A 1 -12.31 -28.45 13.60
C MET A 1 -11.38 -27.25 13.45
N LYS A 2 -10.07 -27.46 13.34
CA LYS A 2 -9.09 -26.37 13.25
C LYS A 2 -8.94 -25.99 11.78
N PHE A 3 -9.44 -24.83 11.37
CA PHE A 3 -9.16 -24.27 10.05
C PHE A 3 -7.67 -23.83 10.01
N THR A 4 -6.77 -24.73 9.61
CA THR A 4 -5.31 -24.53 9.75
C THR A 4 -4.59 -23.97 8.52
N LYS A 5 -5.29 -23.52 7.48
CA LYS A 5 -4.69 -22.78 6.36
C LYS A 5 -5.69 -21.83 5.72
N THR A 6 -5.79 -20.61 6.23
CA THR A 6 -6.49 -19.55 5.50
C THR A 6 -5.89 -18.20 5.83
N PRO A 7 -5.08 -17.60 4.91
CA PRO A 7 -5.36 -16.18 4.62
C PRO A 7 -4.96 -15.70 3.21
N TYR A 8 -3.69 -15.73 2.83
CA TYR A 8 -3.15 -14.90 1.74
C TYR A 8 -3.63 -15.26 0.33
N ILE A 9 -3.82 -16.54 0.02
CA ILE A 9 -4.34 -16.93 -1.30
C ILE A 9 -5.80 -16.50 -1.49
N GLN A 10 -6.58 -16.47 -0.40
CA GLN A 10 -7.95 -15.95 -0.43
C GLN A 10 -7.95 -14.44 -0.60
N HIS A 11 -7.06 -13.72 0.08
CA HIS A 11 -6.86 -12.29 -0.17
C HIS A 11 -6.53 -12.02 -1.63
N TYR A 12 -5.57 -12.76 -2.20
CA TYR A 12 -5.19 -12.62 -3.60
C TYR A 12 -6.32 -12.99 -4.57
N ALA A 13 -7.09 -14.05 -4.29
CA ALA A 13 -8.27 -14.40 -5.08
C ALA A 13 -9.37 -13.33 -4.96
N GLY A 14 -9.58 -12.78 -3.76
CA GLY A 14 -10.50 -11.70 -3.46
C GLY A 14 -10.24 -10.47 -4.33
N LEU A 15 -8.98 -10.11 -4.54
CA LEU A 15 -8.60 -8.98 -5.43
C LEU A 15 -9.05 -9.17 -6.88
N LYS A 16 -9.14 -10.41 -7.36
CA LYS A 16 -9.59 -10.72 -8.73
C LYS A 16 -11.09 -10.55 -8.92
N ILE A 17 -11.86 -10.86 -7.88
CA ILE A 17 -13.33 -10.82 -7.92
C ILE A 17 -13.90 -9.51 -7.35
N CYS A 18 -13.09 -8.74 -6.64
CA CYS A 18 -13.44 -7.44 -6.10
C CYS A 18 -13.71 -6.45 -7.23
N SER A 19 -14.93 -5.92 -7.35
CA SER A 19 -15.28 -4.97 -8.41
C SER A 19 -14.34 -3.77 -8.47
N LEU A 20 -13.86 -3.31 -7.31
CA LEU A 20 -12.96 -2.15 -7.16
C LEU A 20 -11.49 -2.42 -7.57
N SER A 21 -11.07 -3.67 -7.76
CA SER A 21 -9.70 -4.03 -8.18
C SER A 21 -9.62 -5.09 -9.29
N SER A 22 -10.78 -5.51 -9.82
CA SER A 22 -10.91 -6.60 -10.80
C SER A 22 -10.32 -6.28 -12.18
N ASN A 23 -10.15 -4.99 -12.51
CA ASN A 23 -9.42 -4.52 -13.69
C ASN A 23 -7.89 -4.69 -13.58
N GLY A 24 -7.41 -5.24 -12.46
CA GLY A 24 -6.01 -5.39 -12.15
C GLY A 24 -5.36 -6.67 -12.64
N CYS A 25 -4.06 -6.77 -12.41
CA CYS A 25 -3.28 -7.97 -12.62
C CYS A 25 -2.20 -8.11 -11.54
N GLY A 26 -1.71 -9.33 -11.32
CA GLY A 26 -0.73 -9.56 -10.27
C GLY A 26 -0.21 -10.97 -10.26
N LYS A 27 0.77 -11.25 -9.40
CA LYS A 27 1.35 -12.58 -9.26
C LYS A 27 1.42 -12.99 -7.79
N TYR A 28 1.02 -14.22 -7.54
CA TYR A 28 1.21 -14.89 -6.26
C TYR A 28 2.49 -15.73 -6.29
N ASN A 29 3.32 -15.58 -5.26
CA ASN A 29 4.55 -16.35 -5.06
C ASN A 29 4.48 -17.06 -3.71
N LYS A 30 5.51 -17.85 -3.38
CA LYS A 30 5.54 -18.62 -2.12
C LYS A 30 5.54 -17.73 -0.86
N THR A 31 6.15 -16.56 -0.93
CA THR A 31 6.39 -15.68 0.24
C THR A 31 5.70 -14.33 0.16
N ASN A 32 5.11 -14.00 -0.99
CA ASN A 32 4.44 -12.73 -1.21
C ASN A 32 3.45 -12.85 -2.37
N PHE A 33 2.61 -11.83 -2.51
CA PHE A 33 1.99 -11.51 -3.79
C PHE A 33 2.03 -10.00 -4.03
N TYR A 34 1.79 -9.62 -5.28
CA TYR A 34 1.42 -8.24 -5.62
C TYR A 34 0.20 -8.22 -6.54
N TRP A 35 -0.48 -7.09 -6.54
CA TRP A 35 -1.61 -6.78 -7.39
C TRP A 35 -1.54 -5.32 -7.81
N GLU A 36 -1.64 -5.07 -9.10
CA GLU A 36 -1.72 -3.75 -9.70
C GLU A 36 -3.10 -3.53 -10.27
N PHE A 37 -3.70 -2.38 -10.01
CA PHE A 37 -5.06 -2.07 -10.46
C PHE A 37 -5.22 -0.56 -10.60
N ASP A 38 -6.24 -0.16 -11.34
CA ASP A 38 -6.53 1.26 -11.57
C ASP A 38 -7.66 1.71 -10.66
N VAL A 39 -7.45 2.82 -9.99
CA VAL A 39 -8.41 3.46 -9.10
C VAL A 39 -8.82 4.79 -9.69
N LYS A 40 -10.13 4.99 -9.82
CA LYS A 40 -10.73 6.27 -10.19
C LYS A 40 -11.76 6.64 -9.11
N PRO A 41 -11.39 7.45 -8.11
CA PRO A 41 -12.23 7.70 -6.92
C PRO A 41 -13.63 8.23 -7.22
N SER A 42 -13.77 9.08 -8.24
CA SER A 42 -15.05 9.61 -8.72
C SER A 42 -15.08 9.67 -10.25
N GLN A 43 -16.24 9.94 -10.85
CA GLN A 43 -16.39 10.06 -12.31
C GLN A 43 -15.48 11.15 -12.92
N PHE A 44 -15.12 12.18 -12.15
CA PHE A 44 -14.28 13.30 -12.59
C PHE A 44 -12.82 13.17 -12.14
N SER A 45 -12.50 12.16 -11.33
CA SER A 45 -11.17 11.94 -10.81
C SER A 45 -10.18 11.50 -11.89
N LYS A 46 -8.89 11.71 -11.61
CA LYS A 46 -7.83 11.07 -12.37
C LYS A 46 -7.83 9.56 -12.14
N ILE A 47 -7.17 8.83 -13.03
CA ILE A 47 -6.89 7.41 -12.85
C ILE A 47 -5.54 7.26 -12.16
N TYR A 48 -5.54 6.58 -11.02
CA TYR A 48 -4.36 6.26 -10.25
C TYR A 48 -4.03 4.77 -10.38
N ARG A 49 -2.82 4.47 -10.83
CA ARG A 49 -2.26 3.13 -10.85
C ARG A 49 -1.74 2.78 -9.46
N ILE A 50 -2.36 1.79 -8.86
CA ILE A 50 -2.03 1.33 -7.52
C ILE A 50 -1.26 0.02 -7.58
N LEU A 51 -0.22 -0.09 -6.76
CA LEU A 51 0.49 -1.33 -6.50
C LEU A 51 0.29 -1.74 -5.05
N LEU A 52 -0.39 -2.86 -4.85
CA LEU A 52 -0.50 -3.53 -3.56
C LEU A 52 0.51 -4.68 -3.52
N ILE A 53 1.36 -4.72 -2.49
CA ILE A 53 2.31 -5.81 -2.24
C ILE A 53 2.07 -6.36 -0.85
N TRP A 54 1.86 -7.66 -0.72
CA TRP A 54 1.82 -8.33 0.58
C TRP A 54 2.94 -9.35 0.67
N ASP A 55 3.95 -9.06 1.47
CA ASP A 55 4.93 -10.06 1.93
C ASP A 55 4.41 -10.70 3.22
N PHE A 56 4.34 -12.04 3.24
CA PHE A 56 3.65 -12.82 4.28
C PHE A 56 4.33 -12.78 5.65
N THR A 57 5.47 -12.11 5.74
CA THR A 57 6.14 -11.79 7.01
C THR A 57 5.46 -10.63 7.73
N TYR A 58 4.81 -9.74 6.98
CA TYR A 58 4.10 -8.60 7.55
C TYR A 58 2.62 -8.92 7.70
N LYS A 59 2.03 -8.38 8.76
CA LYS A 59 0.61 -8.53 9.05
C LYS A 59 -0.31 -7.80 8.08
N ALA A 60 0.24 -6.90 7.26
CA ALA A 60 -0.54 -6.09 6.34
C ALA A 60 0.18 -5.84 5.03
N PRO A 61 -0.57 -5.64 3.93
CA PRO A 61 0.00 -5.24 2.67
C PRO A 61 0.49 -3.78 2.72
N LYS A 62 1.42 -3.47 1.82
CA LYS A 62 1.82 -2.09 1.50
C LYS A 62 1.15 -1.68 0.20
N VAL A 63 0.72 -0.43 0.13
CA VAL A 63 0.02 0.14 -1.03
C VAL A 63 0.79 1.36 -1.51
N PHE A 64 1.07 1.42 -2.80
CA PHE A 64 1.84 2.48 -3.45
C PHE A 64 1.06 3.08 -4.61
N VAL A 65 1.23 4.38 -4.85
CA VAL A 65 0.78 5.05 -6.07
C VAL A 65 1.94 5.11 -7.05
N LEU A 66 1.76 4.60 -8.27
CA LEU A 66 2.82 4.52 -9.28
C LEU A 66 2.89 5.75 -10.20
N ASN A 67 1.88 6.60 -10.15
CA ASN A 67 1.74 7.81 -10.95
C ASN A 67 2.85 8.84 -10.66
N ASN A 68 3.63 9.21 -11.69
CA ASN A 68 4.72 10.19 -11.57
C ASN A 68 4.24 11.60 -11.21
N GLU A 69 3.04 11.99 -11.59
CA GLU A 69 2.48 13.28 -11.21
C GLU A 69 2.26 13.41 -9.70
N VAL A 70 1.99 12.30 -8.99
CA VAL A 70 1.85 12.32 -7.53
C VAL A 70 3.23 12.52 -6.88
N LEU A 71 4.27 11.91 -7.44
CA LEU A 71 5.65 12.14 -7.01
C LEU A 71 6.08 13.60 -7.23
N LYS A 72 5.79 14.18 -8.40
CA LYS A 72 6.08 15.60 -8.69
C LYS A 72 5.39 16.55 -7.72
N VAL A 73 4.17 16.22 -7.28
CA VAL A 73 3.51 16.97 -6.20
C VAL A 73 4.32 16.84 -4.90
N GLY A 74 4.76 15.64 -4.55
CA GLY A 74 5.60 15.36 -3.37
C GLY A 74 6.96 16.09 -3.35
N GLU A 75 7.51 16.43 -4.52
CA GLU A 75 8.73 17.23 -4.66
C GLU A 75 8.51 18.71 -4.30
N THR A 76 7.30 19.22 -4.55
CA THR A 76 6.97 20.63 -4.33
C THR A 76 6.26 20.89 -3.00
N ARG A 77 5.56 19.89 -2.47
CA ARG A 77 4.72 19.99 -1.27
C ARG A 77 4.70 18.68 -0.49
N ILE A 78 4.56 18.78 0.83
CA ILE A 78 4.45 17.59 1.68
C ILE A 78 3.06 16.99 1.53
N ILE A 79 2.99 15.84 0.84
CA ILE A 79 1.76 15.04 0.77
C ILE A 79 1.50 14.43 2.16
N PRO A 80 0.32 14.67 2.77
CA PRO A 80 -0.05 14.07 4.04
C PRO A 80 -0.21 12.55 3.96
N HIS A 81 -0.13 11.86 5.10
CA HIS A 81 -0.52 10.44 5.23
C HIS A 81 0.19 9.49 4.24
N LEU A 82 1.51 9.61 4.17
CA LEU A 82 2.38 8.63 3.53
C LEU A 82 3.30 7.98 4.56
N TYR A 83 3.41 6.65 4.50
CA TYR A 83 4.44 5.90 5.24
C TYR A 83 5.84 6.11 4.64
N ASP A 84 5.92 6.26 3.33
CA ASP A 84 7.16 6.49 2.57
C ASP A 84 6.86 7.52 1.47
N ARG A 85 7.49 8.69 1.57
CA ARG A 85 7.26 9.80 0.63
C ARG A 85 7.96 9.59 -0.71
N GLU A 86 9.11 8.92 -0.72
CA GLU A 86 9.87 8.69 -1.95
C GLU A 86 9.20 7.63 -2.83
N LYS A 87 8.47 6.70 -2.21
CA LYS A 87 7.74 5.64 -2.90
C LYS A 87 6.23 5.88 -3.00
N ILE A 88 5.73 6.97 -2.43
CA ILE A 88 4.30 7.25 -2.27
C ILE A 88 3.57 6.03 -1.68
N GLN A 89 4.09 5.50 -0.57
CA GLN A 89 3.44 4.43 0.18
C GLN A 89 2.32 5.04 1.03
N LEU A 90 1.07 4.67 0.74
CA LEU A 90 -0.10 5.22 1.40
C LEU A 90 -0.19 4.80 2.87
N CYS A 91 -0.49 5.75 3.75
CA CYS A 91 -0.99 5.46 5.09
C CYS A 91 -2.52 5.33 5.03
N LEU A 92 -3.02 4.10 5.10
CA LEU A 92 -4.45 3.81 4.99
C LEU A 92 -5.17 3.62 6.34
N TYR A 93 -4.40 3.36 7.39
CA TYR A 93 -4.89 3.13 8.76
C TYR A 93 -3.71 3.32 9.72
N TYR A 94 -3.99 3.56 11.01
CA TYR A 94 -2.94 3.63 12.02
C TYR A 94 -2.76 2.28 12.72
N PRO A 95 -1.58 1.63 12.65
CA PRO A 95 -1.42 0.27 13.18
C PRO A 95 -1.69 0.16 14.68
N GLN A 96 -1.48 1.24 15.45
CA GLN A 96 -1.70 1.24 16.90
C GLN A 96 -3.18 1.27 17.27
N TYR A 97 -4.06 1.71 16.38
CA TYR A 97 -5.51 1.73 16.61
C TYR A 97 -6.19 0.41 16.27
N SER A 98 -5.43 -0.60 15.82
CA SER A 98 -5.94 -1.96 15.55
C SER A 98 -7.15 -1.99 14.60
N GLU A 99 -7.28 -0.98 13.73
CA GLU A 99 -8.36 -0.83 12.75
C GLU A 99 -8.32 -1.93 11.68
N TYR A 100 -7.16 -2.56 11.52
CA TYR A 100 -6.91 -3.62 10.55
C TYR A 100 -6.25 -4.83 11.22
N ASN A 101 -6.66 -6.02 10.78
CA ASN A 101 -5.94 -7.27 11.02
C ASN A 101 -5.92 -8.15 9.77
N GLU A 102 -4.98 -9.09 9.70
CA GLU A 102 -4.71 -9.94 8.53
C GLU A 102 -5.86 -10.86 8.10
N LEU A 103 -6.92 -11.00 8.90
CA LEU A 103 -8.09 -11.80 8.56
C LEU A 103 -9.16 -11.00 7.81
N MET A 104 -9.08 -9.66 7.82
CA MET A 104 -10.06 -8.80 7.15
C MET A 104 -9.85 -8.82 5.64
N PRO A 105 -10.90 -9.08 4.83
CA PRO A 105 -10.77 -9.10 3.37
C PRO A 105 -10.25 -7.77 2.82
N LEU A 106 -9.27 -7.84 1.92
CA LEU A 106 -8.72 -6.64 1.27
C LEU A 106 -9.78 -5.83 0.52
N CYS A 107 -10.75 -6.51 -0.10
CA CYS A 107 -11.84 -5.85 -0.85
C CYS A 107 -12.77 -5.02 0.06
N ASP A 108 -12.83 -5.35 1.35
CA ASP A 108 -13.70 -4.64 2.31
C ASP A 108 -12.92 -3.61 3.14
N THR A 109 -11.59 -3.59 3.03
CA THR A 109 -10.70 -2.76 3.86
C THR A 109 -9.72 -1.95 3.01
N ILE A 110 -8.55 -2.51 2.73
CA ILE A 110 -7.41 -1.85 2.08
C ILE A 110 -7.80 -1.25 0.72
N ILE A 111 -8.62 -1.94 -0.07
CA ILE A 111 -9.06 -1.44 -1.38
C ILE A 111 -9.98 -0.22 -1.22
N PRO A 112 -11.12 -0.27 -0.49
CA PRO A 112 -11.92 0.92 -0.21
C PRO A 112 -11.15 2.07 0.46
N TRP A 113 -10.23 1.77 1.39
CA TRP A 113 -9.42 2.81 2.04
C TRP A 113 -8.46 3.48 1.06
N THR A 114 -7.94 2.74 0.07
CA THR A 114 -7.15 3.33 -1.02
C THR A 114 -7.97 4.35 -1.83
N TYR A 115 -9.22 4.00 -2.17
CA TYR A 115 -10.13 4.93 -2.86
C TYR A 115 -10.37 6.20 -2.01
N ARG A 116 -10.63 6.02 -0.71
CA ARG A 116 -10.87 7.13 0.21
C ARG A 116 -9.65 8.03 0.36
N TRP A 117 -8.46 7.45 0.50
CA TRP A 117 -7.21 8.23 0.59
C TRP A 117 -7.02 9.09 -0.67
N LEU A 118 -7.26 8.53 -1.86
CA LEU A 118 -7.15 9.26 -3.12
C LEU A 118 -8.20 10.37 -3.26
N GLN A 119 -9.41 10.15 -2.76
CA GLN A 119 -10.43 11.20 -2.70
C GLN A 119 -9.98 12.38 -1.83
N TYR A 120 -9.43 12.11 -0.64
CA TYR A 120 -8.86 13.16 0.21
C TYR A 120 -7.63 13.82 -0.41
N TYR A 121 -6.81 13.07 -1.14
CA TYR A 121 -5.68 13.62 -1.88
C TYR A 121 -6.14 14.60 -2.97
N GLU A 122 -7.13 14.25 -3.79
CA GLU A 122 -7.67 15.14 -4.82
C GLU A 122 -8.26 16.42 -4.21
N GLU A 123 -8.98 16.30 -3.09
CA GLU A 123 -9.52 17.46 -2.39
C GLU A 123 -8.43 18.32 -1.73
N TRP A 124 -7.39 17.69 -1.17
CA TRP A 124 -6.22 18.37 -0.60
C TRP A 124 -5.42 19.14 -1.65
N LEU A 125 -5.31 18.61 -2.89
CA LEU A 125 -4.67 19.34 -3.99
C LEU A 125 -5.33 20.70 -4.26
N TYR A 126 -6.64 20.79 -4.05
CA TYR A 126 -7.42 22.02 -4.26
C TYR A 126 -7.47 22.92 -3.03
N SER A 127 -7.80 22.35 -1.86
CA SER A 127 -8.09 23.10 -0.63
C SER A 127 -6.87 23.38 0.23
N ASN A 128 -5.78 22.62 0.04
CA ASN A 128 -4.62 22.55 0.93
C ASN A 128 -4.91 22.01 2.34
N GLU A 129 -6.13 21.56 2.61
CA GLU A 129 -6.56 21.01 3.88
C GLU A 129 -6.73 19.48 3.76
N TRP A 130 -6.14 18.72 4.68
CA TRP A 130 -6.28 17.27 4.69
C TRP A 130 -7.53 16.86 5.47
N LYS A 131 -8.42 16.09 4.85
CA LYS A 131 -9.69 15.65 5.46
C LYS A 131 -9.73 14.18 5.87
N GLY A 132 -8.62 13.46 5.72
CA GLY A 132 -8.52 12.04 6.06
C GLY A 132 -8.18 11.73 7.52
N GLY A 133 -8.40 12.69 8.43
CA GLY A 133 -8.13 12.56 9.86
C GLY A 133 -6.67 12.84 10.26
N ASP A 134 -6.42 12.93 11.57
CA ASP A 134 -5.14 13.34 12.17
C ASP A 134 -4.46 12.14 12.83
N ALA A 135 -3.80 11.28 12.05
CA ALA A 135 -2.95 10.23 12.63
C ALA A 135 -1.57 10.82 13.00
N PRO A 136 -1.12 10.75 14.27
CA PRO A 136 0.21 11.19 14.66
C PRO A 136 1.27 10.18 14.19
N HIS A 137 2.10 10.56 13.20
CA HIS A 137 3.23 9.73 12.76
C HIS A 137 4.54 10.14 13.45
N PRO A 138 5.21 9.24 14.19
CA PRO A 138 6.51 9.52 14.80
C PRO A 138 7.66 9.38 13.79
N VAL A 139 8.64 10.28 13.92
CA VAL A 139 9.99 10.16 13.35
C VAL A 139 10.74 9.06 14.11
N SER A 140 11.31 8.09 13.42
CA SER A 140 11.87 6.85 14.00
C SER A 140 13.21 7.03 14.72
N SER A 141 13.40 6.39 15.88
CA SER A 141 14.72 6.07 16.47
C SER A 141 14.77 4.61 16.96
N ASN A 142 15.87 3.92 16.62
CA ASN A 142 16.21 2.50 16.85
C ASN A 142 16.59 2.19 18.33
N ILE A 143 16.68 0.96 18.89
CA ILE A 143 17.52 -0.26 18.66
C ILE A 143 17.03 -1.39 19.63
N ASP A 144 17.27 -2.68 19.34
CA ASP A 144 17.84 -3.69 20.28
C ASP A 144 18.24 -5.03 19.58
N SER A 145 19.47 -5.47 19.82
CA SER A 145 20.28 -6.51 19.14
C SER A 145 20.38 -7.78 20.00
N GLU A 146 20.03 -9.00 19.56
CA GLU A 146 20.89 -9.88 18.76
C GLU A 146 20.05 -10.91 17.94
N SER A 147 18.85 -11.26 18.41
CA SER A 147 17.73 -11.70 17.54
C SER A 147 17.33 -10.60 16.54
N GLY A 148 17.69 -9.36 16.86
CA GLY A 148 17.61 -8.20 15.98
C GLY A 148 18.41 -8.37 14.70
N ILE A 149 19.59 -9.03 14.70
CA ILE A 149 20.45 -9.09 13.50
C ILE A 149 19.83 -9.99 12.41
N ILE A 150 19.36 -11.20 12.75
CA ILE A 150 18.69 -12.07 11.78
C ILE A 150 17.34 -11.47 11.37
N HIS A 151 16.61 -10.85 12.30
CA HIS A 151 15.36 -10.15 11.99
C HIS A 151 15.59 -8.96 11.06
N GLU A 152 16.66 -8.21 11.26
CA GLU A 152 17.07 -7.05 10.46
C GLU A 152 17.63 -7.46 9.10
N ILE A 153 18.43 -8.52 9.00
CA ILE A 153 18.89 -9.09 7.72
C ILE A 153 17.71 -9.61 6.90
N ASN A 154 16.77 -10.33 7.53
CA ASN A 154 15.56 -10.80 6.86
C ASN A 154 14.64 -9.65 6.45
N ASN A 155 14.45 -8.66 7.31
CA ASN A 155 13.68 -7.46 6.99
C ASN A 155 14.35 -6.63 5.90
N SER A 156 15.67 -6.53 5.89
CA SER A 156 16.46 -5.86 4.86
C SER A 156 16.31 -6.57 3.52
N THR A 157 16.44 -7.90 3.48
CA THR A 157 16.27 -8.71 2.26
C THR A 157 14.83 -8.65 1.71
N LYS A 158 13.82 -8.65 2.60
CA LYS A 158 12.42 -8.50 2.23
C LYS A 158 12.09 -7.09 1.76
N LYS A 159 12.60 -6.07 2.43
CA LYS A 159 12.55 -4.65 2.01
C LYS A 159 13.16 -4.50 0.62
N LEU A 160 14.35 -5.04 0.39
CA LEU A 160 15.00 -5.08 -0.93
C LEU A 160 14.15 -5.79 -1.99
N THR A 161 13.42 -6.84 -1.63
CA THR A 161 12.53 -7.55 -2.56
C THR A 161 11.31 -6.72 -2.94
N ILE A 162 10.64 -6.09 -1.95
CA ILE A 162 9.54 -5.16 -2.18
C ILE A 162 10.00 -3.99 -3.04
N ASP A 163 11.17 -3.44 -2.73
CA ASP A 163 11.74 -2.30 -3.46
C ASP A 163 12.07 -2.67 -4.91
N LYS A 164 12.54 -3.90 -5.16
CA LYS A 164 12.72 -4.43 -6.53
C LYS A 164 11.40 -4.56 -7.27
N ILE A 165 10.35 -5.07 -6.61
CA ILE A 165 9.01 -5.18 -7.22
C ILE A 165 8.48 -3.79 -7.56
N TYR A 166 8.46 -2.86 -6.60
CA TYR A 166 8.03 -1.49 -6.80
C TYR A 166 8.81 -0.81 -7.93
N THR A 167 10.15 -0.84 -7.89
CA THR A 167 11.00 -0.20 -8.91
C THR A 167 10.73 -0.78 -10.29
N LYS A 168 10.60 -2.11 -10.41
CA LYS A 168 10.28 -2.77 -11.67
C LYS A 168 8.92 -2.32 -12.19
N ARG A 169 7.91 -2.27 -11.33
CA ARG A 169 6.54 -1.89 -11.71
C ARG A 169 6.45 -0.42 -12.08
N LYS A 170 7.02 0.48 -11.27
CA LYS A 170 7.11 1.90 -11.57
C LYS A 170 7.74 2.18 -12.93
N LYS A 171 8.90 1.59 -13.24
CA LYS A 171 9.56 1.74 -14.55
C LYS A 171 8.69 1.36 -15.75
N ILE A 172 7.77 0.40 -15.59
CA ILE A 172 6.84 0.00 -16.67
C ILE A 172 5.82 1.11 -16.96
N PHE A 173 5.40 1.87 -15.94
CA PHE A 173 4.45 2.98 -16.11
C PHE A 173 5.13 4.30 -16.49
N ASP A 174 6.42 4.46 -16.20
CA ASP A 174 7.20 5.64 -16.59
C ASP A 174 7.55 5.69 -18.10
N LEU A 175 7.36 4.58 -18.84
CA LEU A 175 7.72 4.43 -20.26
C LEU A 175 6.56 4.68 -21.25
N ASN A 176 5.37 5.04 -20.76
CA ASN A 176 4.20 5.40 -21.55
C ASN A 176 3.79 6.85 -21.29
#